data_AF-A0A496US88-F1
#
_entry.id   AF-A0A496US88-F1
#
_cell.length_a   1.000
_cell.length_b   1.000
_cell.length_c   1.000
_cell.angle_alpha   90.00
_cell.angle_beta   90.00
_cell.angle_gamma   90.00
#
_symmetry.space_group_name_H-M   'P 1'
#
loop_
_entity.id
_entity.type
_entity.pdbx_description
1 polymer ?
#
loop_
_entity_poly.entity_id
_entity_poly.type
_entity_poly.pdbx_seq_one_letter_code
_entity_poly.pdbx_strand_id
1 'polypeptide(L)' 'MKRCQWAEGGSSLDIAYHDQEWGVPVHDENLLFEF' A
#
# COMPACT_ATOMS: atom_id res chain seq x y z
N MET A 1 9.73 8.64 10.63
CA MET A 1 8.76 8.58 9.51
C MET A 1 7.37 8.49 10.15
N LYS A 2 6.43 9.37 9.79
CA LYS A 2 5.03 9.26 10.23
C LYS A 2 4.25 8.66 9.07
N ARG A 3 3.49 7.58 9.31
CA ARG A 3 2.63 6.98 8.28
C ARG A 3 1.31 7.75 8.18
N CYS A 4 0.54 7.48 7.13
CA CYS A 4 -0.84 7.96 7.05
C CYS A 4 -1.68 7.39 8.21
N GLN A 5 -2.66 8.16 8.68
CA GLN A 5 -3.47 7.79 9.86
C GLN A 5 -4.21 6.46 9.69
N TRP A 6 -4.64 6.13 8.47
CA TRP A 6 -5.32 4.87 8.18
C TRP A 6 -4.38 3.66 8.25
N ALA A 7 -3.10 3.83 7.92
CA ALA A 7 -2.10 2.75 7.97
C ALA A 7 -1.60 2.53 9.41
N GLU A 8 -1.30 3.61 10.12
CA GLU A 8 -0.83 3.54 11.52
C GLU A 8 -1.95 3.08 12.48
N GLY A 9 -3.21 3.41 12.19
CA GLY A 9 -4.38 2.97 12.96
C GLY A 9 -4.97 1.61 12.55
N GLY A 10 -4.39 0.98 11.52
CA GLY A 10 -4.83 -0.30 10.98
C GLY A 10 -4.14 -1.52 11.60
N SER A 11 -4.31 -2.66 10.96
CA SER A 11 -3.60 -3.90 11.29
C SER A 11 -2.14 -3.88 10.80
N SER A 12 -1.34 -4.85 11.23
CA SER A 12 0.02 -5.04 10.70
C SER A 12 0.05 -5.28 9.18
N LEU A 13 -1.03 -5.81 8.61
CA LEU A 13 -1.15 -6.01 7.16
C LEU A 13 -1.34 -4.67 6.45
N ASP A 14 -2.16 -3.78 7.02
CA ASP A 14 -2.36 -2.43 6.46
C ASP A 14 -1.07 -1.62 6.47
N ILE A 15 -0.24 -1.78 7.51
CA ILE A 15 1.10 -1.17 7.58
C ILE A 15 2.00 -1.71 6.46
N ALA A 16 2.04 -3.03 6.25
CA ALA A 16 2.88 -3.64 5.23
C ALA A 16 2.45 -3.20 3.82
N TYR A 17 1.15 -3.23 3.54
CA TYR A 17 0.57 -2.75 2.28
C TYR A 17 0.87 -1.26 2.06
N HIS A 18 0.69 -0.41 3.08
CA HIS A 18 1.02 1.02 2.99
C HIS A 18 2.49 1.27 2.66
N ASP A 19 3.39 0.57 3.34
CA ASP A 19 4.82 0.84 3.25
C ASP A 19 5.44 0.29 1.95
N GLN A 20 4.83 -0.75 1.34
CA GLN A 20 5.44 -1.49 0.23
C GLN A 20 4.69 -1.38 -1.09
N GLU A 21 3.36 -1.17 -1.06
CA GLU A 21 2.51 -1.26 -2.24
C GLU A 21 1.77 0.05 -2.51
N TRP A 22 1.27 0.71 -1.46
CA TRP A 22 0.42 1.88 -1.61
C TRP A 22 1.17 3.10 -2.14
N GLY A 23 0.71 3.63 -3.27
CA GLY A 23 1.31 4.80 -3.92
C GLY A 23 2.59 4.51 -4.69
N VAL A 24 3.01 3.25 -4.79
CA VAL A 24 4.12 2.82 -5.66
C VAL A 24 3.62 2.80 -7.11
N PRO A 25 4.26 3.51 -8.06
CA PRO A 25 3.85 3.48 -9.46
C PRO A 25 3.99 2.08 -10.06
N VAL A 26 2.91 1.55 -10.63
CA VAL A 26 2.88 0.27 -11.33
C VAL A 26 2.59 0.52 -12.81
N HIS A 27 3.35 -0.14 -13.69
CA HIS A 27 3.19 -0.05 -15.15
C HIS A 27 2.91 -1.41 -15.80
N ASP A 28 2.86 -2.49 -15.01
CA ASP A 28 2.46 -3.81 -15.49
C ASP A 28 0.94 -3.86 -15.62
N GLU A 29 0.43 -4.11 -16.83
CA GLU A 29 -1.00 -4.07 -17.15
C GLU A 29 -1.80 -5.17 -16.45
N ASN A 30 -1.22 -6.34 -16.23
CA ASN A 30 -1.92 -7.43 -15.54
C ASN A 30 -2.02 -7.11 -14.05
N LEU A 31 -0.93 -6.61 -13.46
CA LEU A 31 -0.94 -6.22 -12.06
C LEU A 31 -1.91 -5.05 -11.80
N LEU A 32 -2.02 -4.11 -12.74
CA LEU A 32 -3.02 -3.04 -12.67
C LEU A 32 -4.47 -3.56 -12.77
N PHE A 33 -4.70 -4.72 -13.39
CA PHE A 33 -6.03 -5.36 -13.42
C PHE A 33 -6.34 -6.13 -12.13
N GLU A 34 -5.32 -6.64 -11.43
CA GLU A 34 -5.49 -7.44 -10.21
C GLU A 34 -5.84 -6.61 -8.95
N PHE A 35 -5.45 -5.33 -8.91
CA PHE A 35 -5.71 -4.40 -7.80
C PHE A 35 -7.06 -3.67 -7.92
#